data_AF-A0A2M9J9H6-F1
#
_entry.id   AF-A0A2M9J9H6-F1
#
_cell.length_a   1.000
_cell.length_b   1.000
_cell.length_c   1.000
_cell.angle_alpha   90.00
_cell.angle_beta   90.00
_cell.angle_gamma   90.00
#
_symmetry.space_group_name_H-M   'P 1'
#
loop_
_entity.id
_entity.type
_entity.pdbx_description
1 polymer ?
#
loop_
_entity_poly.entity_id
_entity_poly.type
_entity_poly.pdbx_seq_one_letter_code
_entity_poly.pdbx_strand_id
1 'polypeptide(L)' 'MSNEPLSQLSTELGAAPPPSLARLTEDQLTYLAGALSKERESRAAGLGEAAEAALGLVPALARGPVRRILFK' A
#
# COMPACT_ATOMS: atom_id res chain seq x y z
N MET A 1 -23.16 15.98 6.91
CA MET A 1 -22.49 14.81 7.51
C MET A 1 -21.50 14.29 6.48
N SER A 2 -20.23 14.64 6.66
CA SER A 2 -19.14 14.27 5.77
C SER A 2 -19.02 12.76 5.75
N ASN A 3 -19.01 12.15 4.56
CA ASN A 3 -19.01 10.70 4.38
C ASN A 3 -17.61 10.14 4.69
N GLU A 4 -17.23 10.18 5.96
CA GLU A 4 -15.89 9.88 6.49
C GLU A 4 -15.34 8.51 6.06
N PRO A 5 -16.15 7.42 6.01
CA PRO A 5 -15.69 6.12 5.52
C PRO A 5 -15.34 6.13 4.03
N LEU A 6 -16.08 6.90 3.22
CA LEU A 6 -15.83 7.06 1.78
C LEU A 6 -14.56 7.88 1.51
N SER A 7 -14.26 8.86 2.37
CA SER A 7 -13.02 9.63 2.32
C SER A 7 -11.79 8.77 2.63
N GLN A 8 -11.88 7.92 3.66
CA GLN A 8 -10.84 6.95 3.99
C GLN A 8 -10.60 5.98 2.84
N LEU A 9 -11.68 5.48 2.22
CA LEU A 9 -11.59 4.60 1.06
C LEU A 9 -10.90 5.27 -0.14
N SER A 10 -11.14 6.57 -0.38
CA SER A 10 -10.45 7.31 -1.43
C SER A 10 -8.94 7.38 -1.19
N THR A 11 -8.53 7.57 0.07
CA THR A 11 -7.12 7.58 0.46
C THR A 11 -6.46 6.24 0.17
N GLU A 12 -7.14 5.13 0.51
CA GLU A 12 -6.57 3.79 0.29
C GLU A 12 -6.54 3.37 -1.18
N LEU A 13 -7.54 3.80 -1.97
CA LEU A 13 -7.56 3.57 -3.42
C LEU A 13 -6.58 4.47 -4.19
N GLY A 14 -6.13 5.58 -3.58
CA GLY A 14 -5.32 6.60 -4.26
C GLY A 14 -6.07 7.31 -5.40
N ALA A 15 -7.40 7.16 -5.45
CA ALA A 15 -8.27 7.67 -6.48
C ALA A 15 -9.68 7.91 -5.92
N ALA A 16 -10.52 8.60 -6.68
CA ALA A 16 -11.92 8.77 -6.32
C ALA A 16 -12.63 7.39 -6.31
N PRO A 17 -13.33 7.02 -5.23
CA PRO A 17 -14.02 5.74 -5.14
C PRO A 17 -15.15 5.69 -6.17
N PRO A 18 -15.35 4.55 -6.87
CA PRO A 18 -16.45 4.37 -7.80
C PRO A 18 -17.80 4.70 -7.16
N PRO A 19 -18.74 5.29 -7.92
CA PRO A 19 -20.05 5.68 -7.39
C PRO A 19 -20.88 4.48 -6.89
N SER A 20 -20.57 3.27 -7.36
CA SER A 20 -21.18 2.04 -6.84
C SER A 20 -20.86 1.77 -5.37
N LEU A 21 -19.70 2.22 -4.87
CA LEU A 21 -19.30 2.04 -3.48
C LEU A 21 -20.05 2.98 -2.53
N ALA A 22 -20.62 4.08 -3.02
CA ALA A 22 -21.47 4.96 -2.23
C ALA A 22 -22.80 4.32 -1.80
N ARG A 23 -23.12 3.13 -2.32
CA ARG A 23 -24.31 2.35 -1.93
C ARG A 23 -24.05 1.39 -0.76
N LEU A 24 -22.79 1.23 -0.36
CA LEU A 24 -22.39 0.36 0.74
C LEU A 24 -22.72 1.02 2.08
N THR A 25 -22.95 0.19 3.10
CA THR A 25 -23.10 0.68 4.48
C THR A 25 -21.76 1.18 5.02
N GLU A 26 -21.79 1.99 6.08
CA GLU A 26 -20.57 2.48 6.74
C GLU A 26 -19.68 1.33 7.23
N ASP A 27 -20.27 0.26 7.78
CA ASP A 27 -19.53 -0.94 8.20
C ASP A 27 -18.81 -1.63 7.04
N GLN A 28 -19.48 -1.73 5.88
CA GLN A 28 -18.91 -2.32 4.67
C GLN A 28 -17.78 -1.47 4.10
N LEU A 29 -17.94 -0.14 4.11
CA LEU A 29 -16.90 0.79 3.69
C LEU A 29 -15.66 0.71 4.59
N THR A 30 -15.89 0.65 5.90
CA THR A 30 -14.83 0.52 6.91
C THR A 30 -14.07 -0.80 6.76
N TYR A 31 -14.80 -1.90 6.57
CA TYR A 31 -14.21 -3.22 6.31
C TYR A 31 -13.36 -3.21 5.02
N LEU A 32 -13.88 -2.61 3.95
CA LEU A 32 -13.19 -2.53 2.67
C LEU A 32 -11.91 -1.68 2.76
N ALA A 33 -11.98 -0.51 3.41
CA ALA A 33 -10.82 0.35 3.62
C ALA A 33 -9.73 -0.38 4.44
N GLY A 34 -10.11 -1.08 5.51
CA GLY A 34 -9.17 -1.88 6.31
C GLY A 34 -8.54 -3.04 5.53
N ALA A 35 -9.30 -3.71 4.67
CA ALA A 35 -8.78 -4.77 3.82
C ALA A 35 -7.77 -4.24 2.77
N LEU A 36 -8.07 -3.09 2.15
CA LEU A 36 -7.16 -2.44 1.20
C LEU A 36 -5.87 -1.98 1.87
N SER A 37 -5.97 -1.39 3.05
CA SER A 37 -4.81 -0.95 3.83
C SER A 37 -3.85 -2.12 4.12
N LYS A 38 -4.38 -3.24 4.65
CA LYS A 38 -3.59 -4.47 4.90
C LYS A 38 -2.96 -5.05 3.65
N GLU A 39 -3.68 -5.06 2.54
CA GLU A 39 -3.15 -5.55 1.26
C GLU A 39 -2.02 -4.66 0.75
N ARG A 40 -2.10 -3.33 0.93
CA ARG A 40 -1.01 -2.41 0.58
C ARG A 40 0.21 -2.62 1.45
N GLU A 41 0.04 -2.81 2.76
CA GLU A 41 1.13 -3.15 3.68
C GLU A 41 1.81 -4.46 3.25
N SER A 42 1.03 -5.49 2.94
CA SER A 42 1.51 -6.79 2.45
C SER A 42 2.30 -6.65 1.13
N ARG A 43 1.79 -5.88 0.18
CA ARG A 43 2.50 -5.61 -1.09
C ARG A 43 3.79 -4.82 -0.88
N ALA A 44 3.80 -3.83 0.01
CA ALA A 44 5.00 -3.07 0.33
C ALA A 44 6.06 -3.97 0.97
N ALA A 45 5.66 -4.90 1.86
CA ALA A 45 6.54 -5.90 2.42
C ALA A 45 7.13 -6.83 1.34
N GLY A 46 6.29 -7.35 0.44
CA GLY A 46 6.75 -8.20 -0.68
C GLY A 46 7.70 -7.47 -1.64
N LEU A 47 7.47 -6.18 -1.91
CA LEU A 47 8.39 -5.35 -2.68
C LEU A 47 9.74 -5.14 -1.97
N GLY A 48 9.71 -4.96 -0.64
CA GLY A 48 10.92 -4.89 0.18
C GLY A 48 11.75 -6.17 0.11
N GLU A 49 11.11 -7.33 0.26
CA GLU A 49 11.76 -8.64 0.15
C GLU A 49 12.34 -8.87 -1.26
N ALA A 50 11.61 -8.50 -2.31
CA ALA A 50 12.10 -8.59 -3.68
C ALA A 50 13.31 -7.66 -3.93
N ALA A 51 13.29 -6.45 -3.37
CA ALA A 51 14.41 -5.51 -3.45
C ALA A 51 15.65 -6.03 -2.71
N GLU A 52 15.46 -6.69 -1.56
CA GLU A 52 16.53 -7.34 -0.80
C GLU A 52 17.16 -8.51 -1.59
N ALA A 53 16.32 -9.34 -2.21
CA ALA A 53 16.78 -10.43 -3.06
C ALA A 53 17.59 -9.89 -4.27
N ALA A 54 17.16 -8.77 -4.87
CA ALA A 54 17.86 -8.13 -5.97
C ALA A 54 19.26 -7.58 -5.57
N LEU A 55 19.46 -7.16 -4.32
CA LEU A 55 20.79 -6.78 -3.82
C LEU A 55 21.77 -7.95 -3.82
N GLY A 56 21.28 -9.20 -3.78
CA GLY A 56 22.10 -10.40 -3.95
C GLY A 56 22.87 -10.40 -5.27
N LEU A 57 22.32 -9.78 -6.32
CA LEU A 57 22.94 -9.65 -7.65
C LEU A 57 24.01 -8.54 -7.71
N VAL A 58 23.99 -7.61 -6.74
CA VAL A 58 24.96 -6.52 -6.66
C VAL A 58 26.28 -7.04 -6.04
N PRO A 59 27.46 -6.66 -6.57
CA PRO A 59 28.73 -7.01 -5.95
C PRO A 59 28.82 -6.56 -4.49
N ALA A 60 29.39 -7.40 -3.62
CA ALA A 60 29.35 -7.20 -2.16
C ALA A 60 29.83 -5.81 -1.69
N LEU A 61 30.86 -5.26 -2.34
CA LEU A 61 31.41 -3.93 -2.03
C LEU A 61 30.44 -2.77 -2.32
N ALA A 62 29.52 -2.94 -3.29
CA ALA A 62 28.56 -1.92 -3.71
C ALA A 62 27.18 -2.06 -3.05
N ARG A 63 26.91 -3.18 -2.36
CA ARG A 63 25.61 -3.43 -1.71
C ARG A 63 25.23 -2.38 -0.67
N GLY A 64 26.18 -1.93 0.16
CA GLY A 64 25.92 -0.94 1.22
C GLY A 64 25.47 0.43 0.71
N PRO A 65 26.15 1.02 -0.29
CA PRO A 65 25.67 2.22 -0.98
C PRO A 65 24.31 2.04 -1.67
N VAL A 66 24.11 0.95 -2.42
CA VAL A 66 22.87 0.71 -3.18
C VAL A 66 21.67 0.51 -2.25
N ARG A 67 21.84 -0.25 -1.15
CA ARG A 67 20.82 -0.43 -0.11
C ARG A 67 20.33 0.91 0.45
N ARG A 68 21.25 1.84 0.73
CA ARG A 68 20.90 3.18 1.26
C ARG A 68 20.08 4.04 0.30
N ILE A 69 20.16 3.78 -1.00
CA ILE A 69 19.41 4.53 -2.03
C ILE A 69 18.03 3.91 -2.23
N LEU A 70 17.92 2.58 -2.22
CA LEU A 70 16.67 1.86 -2.48
C LEU A 70 15.70 1.83 -1.29
N PHE A 71 16.21 1.86 -0.05
CA PHE A 71 15.40 1.68 1.18
C PHE A 71 15.34 2.94 2.05
N LYS A 72 15.32 4.13 1.44
CA LYS A 72 15.27 5.40 2.16
C LYS A 72 13.85 5.91 2.35
#